data_AF-A0A8S9PG08-F1
#
_entry.id   AF-A0A8S9PG08-F1
#
_cell.length_a   1.000
_cell.length_b   1.000
_cell.length_c   1.000
_cell.angle_alpha   90.00
_cell.angle_beta   90.00
_cell.angle_gamma   90.00
#
_symmetry.space_group_name_H-M   'P 1'
#
loop_
_entity.id
_entity.type
_entity.pdbx_description
1 polymer ?
#
loop_
_entity_poly.entity_id
_entity_poly.type
_entity_poly.pdbx_seq_one_letter_code
_entity_poly.pdbx_strand_id
1 'polypeptide(L)'
;MSMWADLSDKLDEKVLEDLTSNVKQIQDDVLKEILTLSANTEYLRPFLHKSSDKELFKKNVPVTTYDDVKLFIDLVANGEPFDVISGKPITGFSLSYFWRKTEDVSMHVDGLEHGKGMVFNVCVPEHTTTPSGLPVSAATTLFFKSDYFKNRPQYWHWSFTSPDEVILCSDSK
;
A
#
# COMPACT_ATOMS: atom_id res chain seq x y z
N MET A 1 4.07 6.11 13.58
CA MET A 1 4.50 4.79 13.06
C MET A 1 3.24 4.03 12.72
N SER A 2 3.01 3.72 11.45
CA SER A 2 1.83 2.96 11.05
C SER A 2 2.01 1.50 11.44
N MET A 3 0.94 0.91 11.97
CA MET A 3 0.80 -0.49 12.36
C MET A 3 1.25 -1.49 11.26
N TRP A 4 1.35 -1.03 10.02
CA TRP A 4 1.68 -1.84 8.84
C TRP A 4 3.19 -1.99 8.59
N ALA A 5 4.02 -1.08 9.10
CA ALA A 5 5.48 -1.24 8.99
C ALA A 5 6.01 -2.34 9.93
N ASP A 6 5.31 -2.55 11.05
CA ASP A 6 5.71 -3.46 12.13
C ASP A 6 5.41 -4.95 11.83
N LEU A 7 4.48 -5.23 10.91
CA LEU A 7 4.04 -6.60 10.57
C LEU A 7 5.04 -7.37 9.70
N SER A 8 6.02 -6.68 9.11
CA SER A 8 6.93 -7.26 8.13
C SER A 8 8.20 -7.90 8.71
N ASP A 9 8.55 -7.56 9.95
CA ASP A 9 9.83 -7.99 10.55
C ASP A 9 9.72 -9.32 11.30
N LYS A 10 8.51 -9.78 11.60
CA LYS A 10 8.21 -11.14 12.07
C LYS A 10 6.78 -11.45 11.67
N LEU A 11 6.57 -12.31 10.67
CA LEU A 11 5.34 -13.10 10.70
C LEU A 11 5.50 -14.11 11.85
N ASP A 12 5.38 -13.60 13.07
CA ASP A 12 5.24 -14.41 14.27
C ASP A 12 3.90 -15.14 14.09
N GLU A 13 3.89 -16.45 14.23
CA GLU A 13 2.68 -17.26 14.16
C GLU A 13 1.59 -16.70 15.08
N LYS A 14 1.98 -16.08 16.21
CA LYS A 14 1.07 -15.37 17.11
C LYS A 14 0.43 -14.13 16.50
N VAL A 15 1.16 -13.38 15.68
CA VAL A 15 0.62 -12.21 14.97
C VAL A 15 -0.37 -12.69 13.91
N LEU A 16 -0.03 -13.72 13.13
CA LEU A 16 -0.95 -14.28 12.16
C LEU A 16 -2.23 -14.78 12.83
N GLU A 17 -2.09 -15.58 13.89
CA GLU A 17 -3.21 -16.12 14.66
C GLU A 17 -4.08 -15.00 15.25
N ASP A 18 -3.48 -13.98 15.86
CA ASP A 18 -4.20 -12.82 16.40
C ASP A 18 -4.99 -12.08 15.31
N LEU A 19 -4.36 -11.81 14.16
CA LEU A 19 -4.99 -11.14 13.03
C LEU A 19 -6.17 -11.94 12.47
N THR A 20 -6.05 -13.26 12.40
CA THR A 20 -7.10 -14.13 11.83
C THR A 20 -8.19 -14.51 12.82
N SER A 21 -7.91 -14.49 14.11
CA SER A 21 -8.89 -14.80 15.16
C SER A 21 -9.69 -13.56 15.60
N ASN A 22 -9.15 -12.35 15.42
CA ASN A 22 -9.79 -11.08 15.82
C ASN A 22 -10.31 -10.22 14.66
N VAL A 23 -10.55 -10.82 13.48
CA VAL A 23 -10.89 -10.12 12.22
C VAL A 23 -11.96 -9.03 12.38
N LYS A 24 -13.07 -9.34 13.06
CA LYS A 24 -14.17 -8.36 13.22
C LYS A 24 -13.70 -7.12 13.97
N GLN A 25 -13.01 -7.31 15.09
CA GLN A 25 -12.55 -6.19 15.92
C GLN A 25 -11.53 -5.36 15.16
N ILE A 26 -10.55 -6.02 14.52
CA ILE A 26 -9.50 -5.36 13.74
C ILE A 26 -10.10 -4.56 12.58
N GLN A 27 -11.04 -5.13 11.83
CA GLN A 27 -11.72 -4.42 10.74
C GLN A 27 -12.53 -3.23 11.24
N ASP A 28 -13.20 -3.35 12.40
CA ASP A 28 -13.95 -2.26 13.02
C ASP A 28 -13.02 -1.12 13.47
N ASP A 29 -11.87 -1.45 14.04
CA ASP A 29 -10.87 -0.48 14.49
C ASP A 29 -10.18 0.23 13.31
N VAL A 30 -9.81 -0.52 12.27
CA VAL A 30 -9.24 0.03 11.03
C VAL A 30 -10.22 0.98 10.36
N LEU A 31 -11.50 0.59 10.22
CA LEU A 31 -12.52 1.48 9.68
C LEU A 31 -12.64 2.76 10.53
N LYS A 32 -12.71 2.62 11.85
CA LYS A 32 -12.81 3.78 12.76
C LYS A 32 -11.60 4.72 12.64
N GLU A 33 -10.38 4.20 12.49
CA GLU A 33 -9.19 5.02 12.26
C GLU A 33 -9.29 5.78 10.94
N ILE A 34 -9.63 5.09 9.85
CA ILE A 34 -9.78 5.69 8.51
C ILE A 34 -10.82 6.82 8.55
N LEU A 35 -11.99 6.56 9.14
CA LEU A 35 -13.06 7.56 9.24
C LEU A 35 -12.67 8.72 10.15
N THR A 36 -11.99 8.47 11.27
CA THR A 36 -11.53 9.55 12.16
C THR A 36 -10.59 10.53 11.44
N LEU A 37 -9.72 10.00 10.59
CA LEU A 37 -8.81 10.80 9.78
C LEU A 37 -9.50 11.51 8.61
N SER A 38 -10.50 10.87 8.00
CA SER A 38 -10.99 11.26 6.67
C SER A 38 -12.43 11.77 6.65
N ALA A 39 -13.20 11.70 7.74
CA ALA A 39 -14.62 12.07 7.75
C ALA A 39 -14.90 13.56 7.46
N ASN A 40 -13.86 14.40 7.50
CA ASN A 40 -13.96 15.81 7.14
C ASN A 40 -13.38 16.15 5.74
N THR A 41 -12.92 15.15 4.97
CA THR A 41 -12.51 15.32 3.58
C THR A 41 -13.69 15.76 2.71
N GLU A 42 -13.45 16.40 1.57
CA GLU A 42 -14.54 16.83 0.68
C GLU A 42 -15.41 15.66 0.21
N TYR A 43 -14.80 14.51 -0.07
CA TYR A 43 -15.52 13.30 -0.45
C TYR A 43 -16.44 12.77 0.66
N LEU A 44 -15.96 12.62 1.89
CA LEU A 44 -16.74 11.97 2.96
C LEU A 44 -17.64 12.93 3.75
N ARG A 45 -17.33 14.23 3.78
CA ARG A 45 -18.06 15.23 4.58
C ARG A 45 -19.57 15.24 4.29
N PRO A 46 -20.06 15.16 3.03
CA PRO A 46 -21.50 15.14 2.72
C PRO A 46 -22.23 13.92 3.28
N PHE A 47 -21.54 12.78 3.46
CA PHE A 47 -22.15 11.53 3.89
C PHE A 47 -22.08 11.31 5.40
N LEU A 48 -21.00 11.77 6.03
CA LEU A 48 -20.67 11.42 7.42
C LEU A 48 -20.77 12.59 8.39
N HIS A 49 -20.75 13.84 7.92
CA HIS A 49 -20.78 15.04 8.78
C HIS A 49 -19.77 14.97 9.94
N LYS A 50 -18.52 14.54 9.66
CA LYS A 50 -17.42 14.33 10.63
C LYS A 50 -17.60 13.15 11.61
N SER A 51 -18.62 12.32 11.43
CA SER A 51 -18.80 11.10 12.22
C SER A 51 -17.83 9.99 11.77
N SER A 52 -17.34 9.21 12.74
CA SER A 52 -16.61 7.96 12.52
C SER A 52 -17.46 6.72 12.83
N ASP A 53 -18.78 6.87 12.86
CA ASP A 53 -19.72 5.78 13.13
C ASP A 53 -19.85 4.81 11.94
N LYS A 54 -19.69 3.52 12.23
CA LYS A 54 -19.71 2.43 11.24
C LYS A 54 -21.08 2.25 10.58
N GLU A 55 -22.16 2.39 11.33
CA GLU A 55 -23.51 2.15 10.81
C GLU A 55 -23.97 3.34 9.95
N LEU A 56 -23.57 4.56 10.32
CA LEU A 56 -23.71 5.74 9.47
C LEU A 56 -22.92 5.59 8.16
N PHE A 57 -21.68 5.10 8.24
CA PHE A 57 -20.85 4.84 7.06
C PHE A 57 -21.53 3.89 6.08
N LYS A 58 -21.97 2.71 6.55
CA LYS A 58 -22.66 1.73 5.71
C LYS A 58 -23.95 2.27 5.09
N LYS A 59 -24.67 3.12 5.82
CA LYS A 59 -25.95 3.67 5.37
C LYS A 59 -25.79 4.78 4.33
N ASN A 60 -24.77 5.63 4.49
CA ASN A 60 -24.68 6.88 3.76
C ASN A 60 -23.59 6.91 2.69
N VAL A 61 -22.50 6.15 2.83
CA VAL A 61 -21.41 6.16 1.85
C VAL A 61 -21.70 5.15 0.75
N PRO A 62 -21.79 5.58 -0.52
CA PRO A 62 -22.11 4.69 -1.62
C PRO A 62 -20.96 3.73 -1.94
N VAL A 63 -21.32 2.53 -2.39
CA VAL A 63 -20.37 1.63 -3.07
C VAL A 63 -20.09 2.23 -4.45
N THR A 64 -18.82 2.39 -4.78
CA THR A 64 -18.38 3.24 -5.90
C THR A 64 -17.41 2.51 -6.83
N THR A 65 -17.27 3.02 -8.05
CA THR A 65 -16.30 2.57 -9.06
C THR A 65 -15.20 3.62 -9.24
N TYR A 66 -14.19 3.30 -10.05
CA TYR A 66 -13.12 4.27 -10.36
C TYR A 66 -13.68 5.58 -10.97
N ASP A 67 -14.67 5.48 -11.86
CA ASP A 67 -15.20 6.63 -12.59
C ASP A 67 -15.86 7.67 -11.66
N ASP A 68 -16.49 7.20 -10.59
CA ASP A 68 -17.13 8.06 -9.59
C ASP A 68 -16.12 8.86 -8.75
N VAL A 69 -14.93 8.30 -8.50
CA VAL A 69 -13.87 8.95 -7.69
C VAL A 69 -12.78 9.60 -8.54
N LYS A 70 -12.80 9.37 -9.86
CA LYS A 70 -11.78 9.85 -10.81
C LYS A 70 -11.59 11.36 -10.72
N LEU A 71 -12.68 12.12 -10.56
CA LEU A 71 -12.61 13.57 -10.42
C LEU A 71 -11.66 13.99 -9.29
N PHE A 72 -11.81 13.41 -8.10
CA PHE A 72 -10.98 13.75 -6.94
C PHE A 72 -9.52 13.35 -7.14
N ILE A 73 -9.29 12.21 -7.82
CA ILE A 73 -7.94 11.77 -8.18
C ILE A 73 -7.28 12.76 -9.14
N ASP A 74 -8.00 13.20 -10.17
CA ASP A 74 -7.52 14.20 -11.13
C ASP A 74 -7.23 15.54 -10.45
N LEU A 75 -8.05 15.98 -9.49
CA LEU A 75 -7.81 17.21 -8.71
C LEU A 75 -6.46 17.15 -7.99
N VAL A 76 -6.19 16.09 -7.24
CA VAL A 76 -4.90 15.92 -6.52
C VAL A 76 -3.74 15.79 -7.50
N ALA A 77 -3.92 15.08 -8.61
CA ALA A 77 -2.91 14.97 -9.65
C ALA A 77 -2.56 16.34 -10.28
N ASN A 78 -3.52 17.27 -10.33
CA ASN A 78 -3.33 18.62 -10.84
C ASN A 78 -2.88 19.64 -9.78
N GLY A 79 -2.80 19.25 -8.50
CA GLY A 79 -2.20 20.06 -7.44
C GLY A 79 -3.19 20.56 -6.40
N GLU A 80 -4.44 20.13 -6.44
CA GLU A 80 -5.36 20.38 -5.34
C GLU A 80 -4.90 19.68 -4.05
N PRO A 81 -5.26 20.23 -2.88
CA PRO A 81 -5.00 19.62 -1.59
C PRO A 81 -5.49 18.16 -1.50
N PHE A 82 -4.76 17.32 -0.78
CA PHE A 82 -5.10 15.90 -0.64
C PHE A 82 -6.39 15.65 0.16
N ASP A 83 -6.84 16.62 0.96
CA ASP A 83 -8.04 16.54 1.79
C ASP A 83 -9.35 16.60 0.98
N VAL A 84 -9.27 16.72 -0.35
CA VAL A 84 -10.41 16.43 -1.23
C VAL A 84 -10.89 14.99 -1.10
N ILE A 85 -9.98 14.02 -0.83
CA ILE A 85 -10.33 12.59 -0.76
C ILE A 85 -9.64 11.82 0.38
N SER A 86 -8.52 12.30 0.91
CA SER A 86 -7.70 11.59 1.89
C SER A 86 -7.47 12.40 3.17
N GLY A 87 -7.55 11.76 4.34
CA GLY A 87 -7.13 12.39 5.61
C GLY A 87 -5.61 12.50 5.78
N LYS A 88 -4.81 11.97 4.84
CA LYS A 88 -3.34 11.98 4.87
C LYS A 88 -2.76 12.40 3.51
N PRO A 89 -1.57 13.02 3.47
CA PRO A 89 -0.91 13.41 2.23
C PRO A 89 -0.78 12.25 1.23
N ILE A 90 -1.15 12.50 -0.02
CA ILE A 90 -0.90 11.58 -1.14
C ILE A 90 0.50 11.86 -1.66
N THR A 91 1.36 10.83 -1.66
CA THR A 91 2.79 10.94 -2.00
C THR A 91 3.13 10.40 -3.38
N GLY A 92 2.16 9.81 -4.09
CA GLY A 92 2.33 9.23 -5.41
C GLY A 92 1.08 8.45 -5.85
N PHE A 93 1.04 8.09 -7.12
CA PHE A 93 -0.03 7.27 -7.71
C PHE A 93 0.52 5.94 -8.22
N SER A 94 -0.20 4.87 -7.90
CA SER A 94 0.11 3.52 -8.38
C SER A 94 -0.76 3.17 -9.59
N LEU A 95 -0.14 2.67 -10.65
CA LEU A 95 -0.84 2.12 -11.82
C LEU A 95 -1.34 0.71 -11.51
N SER A 96 -2.59 0.42 -11.89
CA SER A 96 -3.30 -0.81 -11.54
C SER A 96 -3.04 -2.01 -12.47
N TYR A 97 -2.00 -1.99 -13.31
CA TYR A 97 -1.75 -3.07 -14.26
C TYR A 97 -1.42 -4.39 -13.54
N PHE A 98 -2.33 -5.37 -13.72
CA PHE A 98 -2.22 -6.81 -13.45
C PHE A 98 -1.28 -7.23 -12.30
N TRP A 99 -1.89 -7.66 -11.19
CA TRP A 99 -1.24 -8.29 -10.04
C TRP A 99 -0.27 -9.40 -10.48
N ARG A 100 1.03 -9.19 -10.22
CA ARG A 100 1.99 -10.31 -10.19
C ARG A 100 1.63 -11.12 -8.94
N LYS A 101 1.22 -12.39 -9.10
CA LYS A 101 1.14 -13.30 -7.95
C LYS A 101 2.53 -13.41 -7.35
N THR A 102 2.73 -12.84 -6.18
CA THR A 102 3.76 -13.34 -5.27
C THR A 102 3.22 -14.65 -4.74
N GLU A 103 3.86 -15.76 -5.08
CA GLU A 103 3.55 -17.03 -4.43
C GLU A 103 4.00 -16.91 -2.98
N ASP A 104 3.08 -17.22 -2.05
CA ASP A 104 3.39 -17.27 -0.63
C ASP A 104 4.50 -18.27 -0.40
N VAL A 105 5.63 -17.80 0.14
CA VAL A 105 6.65 -18.70 0.67
C VAL A 105 6.06 -19.33 1.94
N SER A 106 5.62 -20.56 1.77
CA SER A 106 5.11 -21.42 2.82
C SER A 106 6.15 -21.60 3.94
N MET A 107 5.75 -21.44 5.21
CA MET A 107 6.55 -21.78 6.40
C MET A 107 6.90 -23.28 6.52
N HIS A 108 6.63 -24.07 5.48
CA HIS A 108 6.76 -25.52 5.48
C HIS A 108 7.98 -26.01 4.69
N VAL A 109 8.96 -25.13 4.43
CA VAL A 109 10.21 -25.47 3.73
C VAL A 109 11.41 -25.12 4.59
N ASP A 110 12.09 -26.14 5.09
CA ASP A 110 13.28 -26.00 5.92
C ASP A 110 14.53 -25.69 5.08
N GLY A 111 15.52 -25.02 5.69
CA GLY A 111 16.85 -24.83 5.11
C GLY A 111 17.00 -23.64 4.17
N LEU A 112 15.93 -22.85 3.96
CA LEU A 112 15.97 -21.66 3.11
C LEU A 112 16.88 -20.55 3.66
N GLU A 113 17.06 -20.50 4.97
CA GLU A 113 17.90 -19.55 5.69
C GLU A 113 19.39 -19.65 5.32
N HIS A 114 19.81 -20.80 4.77
CA HIS A 114 21.17 -21.03 4.30
C HIS A 114 21.39 -20.60 2.84
N GLY A 115 20.32 -20.26 2.12
CA GLY A 115 20.32 -19.98 0.69
C GLY A 115 20.09 -18.51 0.32
N LYS A 116 19.91 -18.29 -0.99
CA LYS A 116 19.46 -17.02 -1.56
C LYS A 116 18.30 -17.27 -2.52
N GLY A 117 17.34 -16.34 -2.56
CA GLY A 117 16.24 -16.37 -3.52
C GLY A 117 16.70 -15.89 -4.90
N MET A 118 16.53 -16.71 -5.93
CA MET A 118 16.62 -16.25 -7.31
C MET A 118 15.24 -15.73 -7.74
N VAL A 119 15.05 -14.42 -7.62
CA VAL A 119 13.78 -13.74 -7.93
C VAL A 119 14.02 -12.69 -9.01
N PHE A 120 13.24 -12.77 -10.09
CA PHE A 120 13.29 -11.80 -11.20
C PHE A 120 12.44 -10.56 -10.87
N ASN A 121 12.98 -9.74 -9.96
CA ASN A 121 12.42 -8.43 -9.63
C ASN A 121 12.77 -7.43 -10.73
N VAL A 122 11.76 -6.71 -11.23
CA VAL A 122 11.93 -5.74 -12.31
C VAL A 122 11.31 -4.43 -11.88
N CYS A 123 12.13 -3.40 -11.75
CA CYS A 123 11.65 -2.02 -11.78
C CYS A 123 11.27 -1.68 -13.23
N VAL A 124 10.04 -1.22 -13.43
CA VAL A 124 9.69 -0.62 -14.71
C VAL A 124 10.09 0.85 -14.68
N PRO A 125 10.40 1.47 -15.84
CA PRO A 125 10.58 2.90 -15.91
C PRO A 125 9.39 3.63 -15.26
N GLU A 126 9.67 4.69 -14.50
CA GLU A 126 8.60 5.57 -14.03
C GLU A 126 7.85 6.10 -15.25
N HIS A 127 6.54 5.87 -15.28
CA HIS A 127 5.75 6.16 -16.46
C HIS A 127 5.67 7.67 -16.69
N THR A 128 5.57 8.45 -15.63
CA THR A 128 5.52 9.92 -15.66
C THR A 128 5.43 10.52 -14.23
N THR A 129 5.36 11.84 -14.15
CA THR A 129 4.92 12.61 -12.97
C THR A 129 3.59 13.29 -13.29
N THR A 130 2.71 13.43 -12.30
CA THR A 130 1.52 14.26 -12.45
C THR A 130 1.91 15.74 -12.62
N PRO A 131 0.99 16.61 -13.07
CA PRO A 131 1.23 18.05 -13.09
C PRO A 131 1.61 18.65 -11.72
N SER A 132 1.13 18.05 -10.62
CA SER A 132 1.54 18.41 -9.25
C SER A 132 2.91 17.89 -8.82
N GLY A 133 3.61 17.15 -9.69
CA GLY A 133 4.93 16.58 -9.43
C GLY A 133 4.89 15.26 -8.66
N LEU A 134 3.73 14.64 -8.47
CA LEU A 134 3.62 13.34 -7.80
C LEU A 134 4.06 12.21 -8.76
N PRO A 135 4.86 11.24 -8.30
CA PRO A 135 5.30 10.14 -9.14
C PRO A 135 4.12 9.23 -9.52
N VAL A 136 4.11 8.75 -10.77
CA VAL A 136 3.15 7.75 -11.28
C VAL A 136 3.91 6.52 -11.75
N SER A 137 3.75 5.40 -11.05
CA SER A 137 4.51 4.18 -11.35
C SER A 137 3.77 2.91 -10.93
N ALA A 138 4.32 1.73 -11.27
CA ALA A 138 3.82 0.46 -10.76
C ALA A 138 4.11 0.33 -9.25
N ALA A 139 3.19 -0.29 -8.50
CA ALA A 139 3.32 -0.44 -7.04
C ALA A 139 4.65 -1.11 -6.62
N THR A 140 5.10 -2.13 -7.36
CA THR A 140 6.38 -2.81 -7.11
C THR A 140 7.58 -1.89 -7.31
N THR A 141 7.53 -0.99 -8.30
CA THR A 141 8.61 -0.03 -8.54
C THR A 141 8.66 1.03 -7.44
N LEU A 142 7.51 1.52 -6.98
CA LEU A 142 7.44 2.42 -5.82
C LEU A 142 8.01 1.74 -4.57
N PHE A 143 7.69 0.45 -4.37
CA PHE A 143 8.23 -0.35 -3.26
C PHE A 143 9.76 -0.48 -3.34
N PHE A 144 10.32 -0.94 -4.47
CA PHE A 144 11.77 -1.12 -4.60
C PHE A 144 12.54 0.20 -4.47
N LYS A 145 11.98 1.32 -4.95
CA LYS A 145 12.62 2.64 -4.82
C LYS A 145 12.50 3.26 -3.43
N SER A 146 11.63 2.74 -2.56
CA SER A 146 11.43 3.26 -1.21
C SER A 146 12.64 3.01 -0.30
N ASP A 147 12.76 3.85 0.72
CA ASP A 147 13.75 3.65 1.79
C ASP A 147 13.50 2.37 2.58
N TYR A 148 12.25 1.87 2.58
CA TYR A 148 11.91 0.61 3.22
C TYR A 148 12.66 -0.57 2.57
N PHE A 149 12.66 -0.65 1.24
CA PHE A 149 13.38 -1.72 0.53
C PHE A 149 14.91 -1.50 0.58
N LYS A 150 15.36 -0.26 0.37
CA LYS A 150 16.79 0.08 0.34
C LYS A 150 17.48 -0.10 1.69
N ASN A 151 16.76 0.15 2.78
CA ASN A 151 17.25 -0.03 4.15
C ASN A 151 16.66 -1.26 4.84
N ARG A 152 16.21 -2.25 4.05
CA ARG A 152 15.60 -3.46 4.59
C ARG A 152 16.57 -4.19 5.53
N PRO A 153 16.07 -4.84 6.60
CA PRO A 153 16.90 -5.68 7.45
C PRO A 153 17.54 -6.83 6.65
N GLN A 154 18.73 -7.24 7.07
CA GLN A 154 19.45 -8.36 6.44
C GLN A 154 18.92 -9.71 6.90
N TYR A 155 17.62 -9.96 6.70
CA TYR A 155 17.02 -11.27 6.93
C TYR A 155 17.19 -12.17 5.71
N TRP A 156 17.18 -13.48 5.93
CA TRP A 156 17.38 -14.46 4.85
C TRP A 156 16.33 -14.35 3.74
N HIS A 157 15.08 -14.02 4.07
CA HIS A 157 13.99 -13.86 3.10
C HIS A 157 14.10 -12.59 2.24
N TRP A 158 14.97 -11.65 2.63
CA TRP A 158 15.35 -10.47 1.85
C TRP A 158 16.66 -10.65 1.07
N SER A 159 17.26 -11.85 1.12
CA SER A 159 18.53 -12.19 0.49
C SER A 159 18.31 -12.72 -0.93
N PHE A 160 18.58 -11.87 -1.91
CA PHE A 160 18.46 -12.19 -3.33
C PHE A 160 19.81 -12.49 -3.97
N THR A 161 19.78 -13.26 -5.06
CA THR A 161 20.97 -13.44 -5.93
C THR A 161 21.29 -12.16 -6.72
N SER A 162 20.28 -11.37 -7.03
CA SER A 162 20.41 -10.10 -7.76
C SER A 162 20.81 -8.96 -6.82
N PRO A 163 21.87 -8.19 -7.13
CA PRO A 163 22.18 -6.94 -6.42
C PRO A 163 21.05 -5.92 -6.56
N ASP A 164 20.96 -4.97 -5.62
CA ASP A 164 19.94 -3.92 -5.62
C ASP A 164 20.05 -3.05 -6.89
N GLU A 165 21.25 -2.82 -7.41
CA GLU A 165 21.49 -2.08 -8.65
C GLU A 165 20.84 -2.75 -9.86
N VAL A 166 20.78 -4.08 -9.88
CA VAL A 166 20.11 -4.86 -10.94
C VAL A 166 18.60 -4.77 -10.78
N ILE A 167 18.09 -4.87 -9.56
CA ILE A 167 16.65 -4.76 -9.27
C ILE A 167 16.13 -3.35 -9.62
N LEU A 168 16.92 -2.32 -9.32
CA LEU A 168 16.60 -0.90 -9.55
C LEU A 168 16.89 -0.44 -10.97
N CYS A 169 17.46 -1.30 -11.83
CA CYS A 169 17.74 -0.97 -13.21
C CYS A 169 16.45 -0.71 -13.98
N SER A 170 16.34 0.48 -14.57
CA SER A 170 15.20 0.89 -15.41
C SER A 170 15.24 0.26 -16.81
N ASP A 171 16.41 -0.22 -17.25
CA ASP A 171 16.59 -0.87 -18.54
C ASP A 171 16.44 -2.38 -18.36
N SER A 172 15.42 -2.95 -19.00
CA SER A 172 15.10 -4.38 -18.94
C SER A 172 15.40 -5.10 -20.26
N LYS A 173 16.14 -4.46 -21.17
CA LYS A 173 16.53 -5.00 -22.48
C LYS A 173 17.67 -6.00 -22.42
#